data_AF-A0A959LXY4-F1
#
_entry.id   AF-A0A959LXY4-F1
#
_cell.length_a   1.000
_cell.length_b   1.000
_cell.length_c   1.000
_cell.angle_alpha   90.00
_cell.angle_beta   90.00
_cell.angle_gamma   90.00
#
_symmetry.space_group_name_H-M   'P 1'
#
loop_
_entity.id
_entity.type
_entity.pdbx_description
1 polymer ?
#
loop_
_entity_poly.entity_id
_entity_poly.type
_entity_poly.pdbx_seq_one_letter_code
_entity_poly.pdbx_strand_id
1 'polypeptide(L)'
;FHHAPIDALTPFNKHQDDLHSLFATTTGISFILLAVSTAFLQTGRMHMILALSIAILACLFSILIFRFPQLAGIWQRSLFVLSFGWLLYEWSRKAL
;
A
#
# COMPACT_ATOMS: atom_id res chain seq x y z
N PHE A 1 -10.13 6.20 -10.48
CA PHE A 1 -9.76 4.93 -11.12
C PHE A 1 -10.99 4.44 -11.86
N HIS A 2 -10.87 3.90 -13.06
CA HIS A 2 -12.00 3.25 -13.72
C HIS A 2 -11.72 1.74 -13.64
N HIS A 3 -12.30 1.06 -12.66
CA HIS A 3 -12.37 -0.41 -12.69
C HIS A 3 -13.64 -0.82 -13.44
N ALA A 4 -13.83 -0.26 -14.64
CA ALA A 4 -14.91 -0.72 -15.51
C ALA A 4 -14.66 -2.21 -15.80
N PRO A 5 -15.67 -3.08 -15.61
CA PRO A 5 -15.53 -4.50 -15.89
C PRO A 5 -15.16 -4.70 -17.37
N ILE A 6 -14.33 -5.70 -17.63
CA ILE A 6 -13.89 -6.08 -18.99
C ILE A 6 -15.12 -6.45 -19.85
N ASP A 7 -16.15 -7.00 -19.21
CA ASP A 7 -17.45 -7.28 -19.81
C ASP A 7 -18.43 -6.13 -19.52
N ALA A 8 -18.89 -5.48 -20.58
CA ALA A 8 -19.81 -4.33 -20.55
C ALA A 8 -21.20 -4.69 -19.98
N LEU A 9 -21.54 -5.98 -19.90
CA LEU A 9 -22.81 -6.46 -19.34
C LEU A 9 -22.75 -6.64 -17.82
N THR A 10 -21.56 -6.61 -17.22
CA THR A 10 -21.42 -6.76 -15.77
C THR A 10 -21.90 -5.48 -15.08
N PRO A 11 -22.84 -5.57 -14.11
CA PRO A 11 -23.30 -4.39 -13.40
C PRO A 11 -22.14 -3.70 -12.68
N PHE A 12 -21.79 -2.50 -13.17
CA PHE A 12 -20.76 -1.64 -12.59
C PHE A 12 -21.41 -0.66 -11.61
N ASN A 13 -21.12 -0.83 -10.32
CA ASN A 13 -21.55 0.13 -9.31
C ASN A 13 -20.45 1.17 -9.07
N LYS A 14 -20.59 2.33 -9.70
CA LYS A 14 -19.64 3.45 -9.57
C LYS A 14 -19.39 3.87 -8.12
N HIS A 15 -20.42 3.86 -7.28
CA HIS A 15 -20.27 4.23 -5.87
C HIS A 15 -19.36 3.26 -5.10
N GLN A 16 -19.45 1.97 -5.39
CA GLN A 16 -18.57 0.97 -4.79
C GLN A 16 -17.12 1.13 -5.27
N ASP A 17 -16.90 1.46 -6.54
CA ASP A 17 -15.58 1.72 -7.10
C ASP A 17 -14.91 2.95 -6.46
N ASP A 18 -15.68 4.04 -6.31
CA ASP A 18 -15.20 5.26 -5.65
C ASP A 18 -14.82 5.01 -4.19
N LEU A 19 -15.65 4.27 -3.43
CA LEU A 19 -15.33 3.87 -2.06
C LEU A 19 -14.10 2.97 -1.99
N HIS A 20 -13.96 2.00 -2.89
CA HIS A 20 -12.80 1.13 -2.95
C HIS A 20 -11.52 1.94 -3.19
N SER A 21 -11.56 2.87 -4.16
CA SER A 21 -10.45 3.77 -4.46
C SER A 21 -10.08 4.64 -3.26
N LEU A 22 -11.07 5.17 -2.54
CA LEU A 22 -10.85 5.96 -1.34
C LEU A 22 -10.15 5.14 -0.26
N PHE A 23 -10.69 3.97 0.08
CA PHE A 23 -10.11 3.11 1.11
C PHE A 23 -8.71 2.61 0.73
N ALA A 24 -8.49 2.26 -0.53
CA ALA A 24 -7.17 1.85 -0.99
C ALA A 24 -6.14 2.96 -0.84
N THR A 25 -6.51 4.19 -1.22
CA THR A 25 -5.64 5.37 -1.12
C THR A 25 -5.33 5.71 0.34
N THR A 26 -6.36 5.78 1.20
CA THR A 26 -6.18 6.06 2.63
C THR A 26 -5.30 5.01 3.28
N THR A 27 -5.51 3.72 2.97
CA THR A 27 -4.69 2.63 3.51
C THR A 27 -3.23 2.75 3.08
N GLY A 28 -2.96 3.07 1.82
CA GLY A 28 -1.61 3.29 1.32
C GLY A 28 -0.89 4.42 2.06
N ILE A 29 -1.56 5.56 2.29
CA ILE A 29 -1.03 6.68 3.06
C ILE A 29 -0.77 6.27 4.52
N SER A 30 -1.71 5.55 5.15
CA SER A 30 -1.54 5.06 6.52
C SER A 30 -0.32 4.16 6.67
N PHE A 31 -0.01 3.31 5.68
CA PHE A 31 1.19 2.47 5.71
C PHE A 31 2.49 3.27 5.60
N ILE A 32 2.53 4.29 4.75
CA ILE A 32 3.68 5.18 4.64
C ILE A 32 3.93 5.87 5.98
N LEU A 33 2.88 6.45 6.59
CA LEU A 33 2.99 7.09 7.90
C LEU A 33 3.45 6.10 8.98
N LEU A 34 2.87 4.91 9.03
CA LEU A 34 3.25 3.87 9.98
C LEU A 34 4.71 3.47 9.83
N ALA A 35 5.18 3.26 8.61
CA ALA A 35 6.57 2.88 8.33
C ALA A 35 7.56 3.97 8.72
N VAL A 36 7.26 5.23 8.39
CA VAL A 36 8.08 6.39 8.81
C VAL A 36 8.09 6.53 10.33
N SER A 37 6.93 6.52 10.99
CA SER A 37 6.85 6.58 12.46
C SER A 37 7.61 5.43 13.12
N THR A 38 7.48 4.21 12.59
CA THR A 38 8.20 3.05 13.11
C THR A 38 9.71 3.21 12.97
N ALA A 39 10.20 3.76 11.86
CA ALA A 39 11.62 4.00 11.67
C ALA A 39 12.23 4.85 12.79
N PHE A 40 11.54 5.90 13.22
CA PHE A 40 12.00 6.77 14.32
C PHE A 40 11.90 6.12 15.71
N LEU A 41 11.03 5.12 15.87
CA LEU A 41 10.86 4.40 17.14
C LEU A 41 11.79 3.19 17.29
N GLN A 42 12.45 2.74 16.21
CA GLN A 42 13.39 1.62 16.28
C GLN A 42 14.72 2.04 16.90
N THR A 43 15.22 1.24 17.83
CA THR A 43 16.56 1.40 18.40
C THR A 43 17.65 0.79 17.50
N GLY A 44 17.31 -0.21 16.68
CA GLY A 44 18.23 -0.89 15.79
C GLY A 44 18.35 -0.21 14.41
N ARG A 45 19.58 0.16 14.01
CA ARG A 45 19.87 0.79 12.70
C ARG A 45 19.33 -0.02 11.52
N MET A 46 19.44 -1.34 11.55
CA MET A 46 18.93 -2.20 10.47
C MET A 46 17.40 -2.14 10.34
N HIS A 47 16.67 -2.12 11.45
CA HIS A 47 15.20 -2.05 11.46
C HIS A 47 14.70 -0.67 11.04
N MET A 48 15.41 0.38 11.43
CA MET A 48 15.15 1.73 10.94
C MET A 48 15.31 1.80 9.41
N ILE A 49 16.42 1.29 8.87
CA ILE A 49 16.66 1.26 7.43
C ILE A 49 15.59 0.45 6.70
N LEU A 50 15.20 -0.71 7.24
CA LEU A 50 14.13 -1.54 6.66
C LEU A 50 12.79 -0.78 6.63
N ALA A 51 12.38 -0.16 7.74
CA ALA A 51 11.15 0.61 7.83
C ALA A 51 11.14 1.80 6.84
N LEU A 52 12.25 2.54 6.72
CA LEU A 52 12.38 3.62 5.73
C LEU A 52 12.33 3.08 4.30
N SER A 53 12.95 1.94 4.02
CA SER A 53 12.91 1.31 2.70
C SER A 53 11.47 0.94 2.32
N ILE A 54 10.70 0.42 3.26
CA ILE A 54 9.27 0.10 3.07
C ILE A 54 8.46 1.38 2.80
N ALA A 55 8.70 2.46 3.55
CA ALA A 55 8.04 3.75 3.31
C ALA A 55 8.33 4.31 1.90
N ILE A 56 9.60 4.23 1.47
CA ILE A 56 10.02 4.66 0.13
C ILE A 56 9.35 3.81 -0.95
N LEU A 57 9.32 2.48 -0.80
CA LEU A 57 8.68 1.58 -1.75
C LEU A 57 7.17 1.79 -1.81
N ALA A 58 6.50 1.99 -0.67
CA ALA A 58 5.07 2.30 -0.63
C ALA A 58 4.75 3.64 -1.32
N CYS A 59 5.60 4.66 -1.14
CA CYS A 59 5.49 5.94 -1.85
C CYS A 59 5.71 5.76 -3.37
N LEU A 60 6.74 5.01 -3.76
CA LEU A 60 7.04 4.69 -5.15
C LEU A 60 5.86 3.98 -5.82
N PHE A 61 5.30 2.94 -5.19
CA PHE A 61 4.13 2.25 -5.73
C PHE A 61 2.92 3.18 -5.81
N SER A 62 2.70 4.04 -4.81
CA SER A 62 1.62 5.04 -4.87
C SER A 62 1.76 5.94 -6.10
N ILE A 63 2.98 6.42 -6.41
CA ILE A 63 3.25 7.20 -7.63
C ILE A 63 3.00 6.37 -8.90
N LEU A 64 3.43 5.11 -8.93
CA LEU A 64 3.26 4.22 -10.09
C LEU A 64 1.79 3.91 -10.39
N ILE A 65 0.94 3.80 -9.36
CA ILE A 65 -0.51 3.64 -9.51
C ILE A 65 -1.10 4.81 -10.33
N PHE A 66 -0.68 6.06 -10.07
CA PHE A 66 -1.15 7.23 -10.82
C PHE A 66 -0.49 7.37 -12.19
N ARG A 67 0.81 7.03 -12.31
CA ARG A 67 1.57 7.21 -13.56
C ARG A 67 1.24 6.17 -14.62
N PHE A 68 0.93 4.95 -14.22
CA PHE A 68 0.65 3.82 -15.11
C PHE A 68 -0.72 3.19 -14.76
N PRO A 69 -1.84 3.89 -15.03
CA PRO A 69 -3.18 3.45 -14.64
C PRO A 69 -3.56 2.07 -15.20
N GLN A 70 -3.02 1.68 -16.35
CA GLN A 70 -3.18 0.35 -16.96
C GLN A 70 -2.59 -0.79 -16.12
N LEU A 71 -1.63 -0.49 -15.24
CA LEU A 71 -1.02 -1.43 -14.30
C LEU A 71 -1.38 -1.12 -12.84
N ALA A 72 -2.29 -0.17 -12.59
CA ALA A 72 -2.62 0.33 -11.24
C ALA A 72 -2.97 -0.79 -10.27
N GLY A 73 -3.76 -1.77 -10.71
CA GLY A 73 -4.14 -2.91 -9.86
C GLY A 73 -2.94 -3.77 -9.44
N ILE A 74 -1.91 -3.90 -10.28
CA ILE A 74 -0.68 -4.63 -9.95
C ILE A 74 0.14 -3.83 -8.93
N TRP A 75 0.33 -2.53 -9.17
CA TRP A 75 1.07 -1.66 -8.25
C TRP A 75 0.41 -1.59 -6.87
N GLN A 76 -0.91 -1.49 -6.81
CA GLN A 76 -1.68 -1.50 -5.57
C GLN A 76 -1.54 -2.83 -4.80
N ARG A 77 -1.60 -3.97 -5.49
CA ARG A 77 -1.38 -5.28 -4.85
C ARG A 77 0.05 -5.43 -4.32
N SER A 78 1.04 -5.00 -5.08
CA SER A 78 2.45 -5.00 -4.65
C SER A 78 2.65 -4.14 -3.41
N LEU A 79 2.05 -2.94 -3.37
CA LEU A 79 2.05 -2.07 -2.19
C LEU A 79 1.49 -2.80 -0.97
N PHE A 80 0.33 -3.45 -1.10
CA PHE A 80 -0.29 -4.14 0.03
C PHE A 80 0.50 -5.35 0.49
N VAL A 81 0.93 -6.25 -0.40
CA VAL A 81 1.72 -7.43 -0.03
C VAL A 81 2.99 -7.02 0.71
N LEU A 82 3.69 -5.99 0.20
CA LEU A 82 4.90 -5.48 0.82
C LEU A 82 4.62 -4.85 2.20
N SER A 83 3.60 -4.01 2.30
CA SER A 83 3.30 -3.26 3.52
C SER A 83 2.74 -4.16 4.64
N PHE A 84 1.78 -5.04 4.32
CA PHE A 84 1.26 -6.03 5.27
C PHE A 84 2.30 -7.09 5.61
N GLY A 85 3.08 -7.57 4.64
CA GLY A 85 4.15 -8.54 4.88
C GLY A 85 5.20 -8.00 5.85
N TRP A 86 5.63 -6.74 5.65
CA TRP A 86 6.53 -6.08 6.58
C TRP A 86 5.88 -5.86 7.96
N LEU A 87 4.62 -5.43 8.02
CA LEU A 87 3.90 -5.24 9.29
C LEU A 87 3.83 -6.53 10.11
N LEU A 88 3.50 -7.65 9.46
CA LEU A 88 3.45 -8.97 10.11
C LEU A 88 4.82 -9.43 10.59
N TYR A 89 5.86 -9.24 9.77
CA TYR A 89 7.25 -9.51 10.16
C TYR A 89 7.63 -8.70 11.42
N GLU A 90 7.37 -7.39 11.39
CA GLU A 90 7.71 -6.48 12.48
C GLU A 90 6.94 -6.81 13.77
N TRP A 91 5.66 -7.19 13.65
CA TRP A 91 4.85 -7.67 14.77
C TRP A 91 5.40 -8.98 15.36
N SER A 92 5.64 -9.99 14.51
CA SER A 92 6.12 -11.30 14.95
C SER A 92 7.45 -11.23 15.70
N ARG A 93 8.32 -10.31 15.28
CA ARG A 93 9.60 -10.06 15.93
C ARG A 93 9.46 -9.45 17.33
N LYS A 94 8.52 -8.53 17.54
CA LYS A 94 8.31 -7.87 18.86
C LYS A 94 7.59 -8.76 19.87
N ALA A 95 6.90 -9.80 19.40
CA ALA A 95 6.17 -10.75 20.24
C ALA A 95 7.06 -11.88 20.81
N LEU A 96 8.30 -12.01 20.29
CA LEU A 96 9.35 -12.93 20.74
C LEU A 96 10.39 -12.19 21.57
#